data_AF-A0A974HQJ7-F1
#
_entry.id   AF-A0A974HQJ7-F1
#
_cell.length_a   1.000
_cell.length_b   1.000
_cell.length_c   1.000
_cell.angle_alpha   90.00
_cell.angle_beta   90.00
_cell.angle_gamma   90.00
#
_symmetry.space_group_name_H-M   'P 1'
#
loop_
_entity.id
_entity.type
_entity.pdbx_description
1 polymer ?
#
loop_
_entity_poly.entity_id
_entity_poly.type
_entity_poly.pdbx_seq_one_letter_code
_entity_poly.pdbx_strand_id
1 'polypeptide(L)'
;MRKSEAIAAESVACLNSALTRLRDIWEEIGIPEDQRLQRTDAVKRHVHLLLTRMIEEEENLKQRLLKSIDVCRKELDTVCMELQLPPFEEEDTTILQLEKDLRTRVEVMLKQKKERMHELKLLKERDQDLCDILWTSPYHIDSACVPSLQELDQFRRHLAGLSAEKERREAEFKSTKKQIISCMEELDRLPDTSFERDVVCEDEEAFCLSKENIDALQQLLIQLEEQKVKNQILCEELKSKITELWERLQIPEEERDYFAVHMTGSKGKTIKALQEELNRLQELKLQNIKLIVDAIRLELSSYWDKCFYSTGQRQAFAPFNSEDYSEDLLCLHDAEITRIKQYYESHKEMFEGVQKWQENWRLFLEFDKKATDPNRFANRGGNLLKEEKQRAKLQKMLPKLEEELKMRISAWEQEQEQEFFVNEKKFMDYVAEQWETFHQEKEREKQDRLMKKNRQLEEEIHYGSAPKTPNKRRMIAPSTPSKCRKLNGTSISSSSNSTLRSAFSGTICHSPVSRPPICAGKPGLPSRTPTRVFKTPQTKRLEKNKENMLQLNGTAMSGGCYLTKPAQRNISINSVASTYSEFARELSKATRSNTNPHILNSTITHPPF
;
A
#
# COMPACT_ATOMS: atom_id res chain seq x y z
N MET A 1 91.63 -67.56 23.81
CA MET A 1 90.66 -67.68 24.92
C MET A 1 89.89 -66.37 25.04
N ARG A 2 88.59 -66.44 25.33
CA ARG A 2 87.80 -65.33 25.87
C ARG A 2 88.28 -65.02 27.31
N LYS A 3 88.04 -63.81 27.81
CA LYS A 3 88.46 -63.42 29.18
C LYS A 3 87.85 -64.34 30.26
N SER A 4 86.59 -64.76 30.08
CA SER A 4 85.91 -65.71 30.95
C SER A 4 86.57 -67.09 30.99
N GLU A 5 87.02 -67.61 29.84
CA GLU A 5 87.72 -68.90 29.74
C GLU A 5 89.07 -68.86 30.49
N ALA A 6 89.79 -67.74 30.41
CA ALA A 6 91.04 -67.54 31.16
C ALA A 6 90.79 -67.49 32.68
N ILE A 7 89.79 -66.73 33.13
CA ILE A 7 89.40 -66.62 34.55
C ILE A 7 88.93 -67.98 35.11
N ALA A 8 88.24 -68.78 34.31
CA ALA A 8 87.84 -70.15 34.69
C ALA A 8 89.08 -71.06 34.89
N ALA A 9 90.05 -71.00 33.97
CA ALA A 9 91.31 -71.75 34.09
C ALA A 9 92.14 -71.30 35.31
N GLU A 10 92.23 -69.99 35.56
CA GLU A 10 92.88 -69.41 36.75
C GLU A 10 92.21 -69.86 38.05
N SER A 11 90.87 -69.90 38.09
CA SER A 11 90.10 -70.39 39.25
C SER A 11 90.39 -71.86 39.56
N VAL A 12 90.51 -72.72 38.53
CA VAL A 12 90.88 -74.14 38.69
C VAL A 12 92.33 -74.27 39.16
N ALA A 13 93.26 -73.47 38.63
CA ALA A 13 94.65 -73.46 39.09
C ALA A 13 94.77 -73.01 40.56
N CYS A 14 94.02 -71.99 40.97
CA CYS A 14 93.94 -71.53 42.35
C CYS A 14 93.42 -72.63 43.30
N LEU A 15 92.35 -73.34 42.92
CA LEU A 15 91.80 -74.45 43.71
C LEU A 15 92.83 -75.59 43.86
N ASN A 16 93.51 -75.97 42.77
CA ASN A 16 94.54 -77.01 42.80
C ASN A 16 95.75 -76.61 43.68
N SER A 17 96.15 -75.33 43.65
CA SER A 17 97.21 -74.80 44.51
C SER A 17 96.79 -74.83 45.99
N ALA A 18 95.57 -74.41 46.31
CA ALA A 18 95.03 -74.45 47.67
C ALA A 18 94.90 -75.89 48.22
N LEU A 19 94.43 -76.84 47.42
CA LEU A 19 94.35 -78.26 47.78
C LEU A 19 95.75 -78.87 47.98
N THR A 20 96.72 -78.48 47.15
CA THR A 20 98.13 -78.88 47.31
C THR A 20 98.67 -78.40 48.65
N ARG A 21 98.52 -77.10 48.98
CA ARG A 21 99.02 -76.54 50.25
C ARG A 21 98.29 -77.11 51.47
N LEU A 22 97.00 -77.44 51.37
CA LEU A 22 96.27 -78.13 52.43
C LEU A 22 96.83 -79.53 52.70
N ARG A 23 97.15 -80.31 51.65
CA ARG A 23 97.81 -81.61 51.80
C ARG A 23 99.17 -81.46 52.50
N ASP A 24 100.00 -80.52 52.04
CA ASP A 24 101.32 -80.26 52.64
C ASP A 24 101.20 -79.96 54.15
N ILE A 25 100.24 -79.12 54.54
CA ILE A 25 99.99 -78.78 55.96
C ILE A 25 99.50 -80.01 56.75
N TRP A 26 98.70 -80.91 56.17
CA TRP A 26 98.27 -82.15 56.83
C TRP A 26 99.39 -83.20 56.92
N GLU A 27 100.42 -83.10 56.08
CA GLU A 27 101.66 -83.86 56.17
C GLU A 27 102.58 -83.27 57.25
N GLU A 28 102.78 -81.95 57.28
CA GLU A 28 103.49 -81.23 58.35
C GLU A 28 102.92 -81.53 59.76
N ILE A 29 101.59 -81.68 59.89
CA ILE A 29 100.89 -81.96 61.15
C ILE A 29 100.78 -83.47 61.47
N GLY A 30 100.98 -84.36 60.49
CA GLY A 30 100.85 -85.82 60.69
C GLY A 30 99.40 -86.32 60.84
N ILE A 31 98.43 -85.66 60.21
CA ILE A 31 97.00 -86.05 60.28
C ILE A 31 96.76 -87.39 59.56
N PRO A 32 96.03 -88.36 60.14
CA PRO A 32 95.75 -89.64 59.50
C PRO A 32 94.80 -89.52 58.30
N GLU A 33 94.98 -90.40 57.30
CA GLU A 33 94.36 -90.30 55.98
C GLU A 33 92.82 -90.25 56.04
N ASP A 34 92.17 -91.03 56.91
CA ASP A 34 90.71 -91.01 57.06
C ASP A 34 90.17 -89.60 57.38
N GLN A 35 90.89 -88.82 58.19
CA GLN A 35 90.50 -87.45 58.50
C GLN A 35 90.95 -86.43 57.44
N ARG A 36 91.91 -86.77 56.59
CA ARG A 36 92.23 -85.97 55.39
C ARG A 36 91.11 -86.14 54.36
N LEU A 37 90.69 -87.38 54.13
CA LEU A 37 89.57 -87.74 53.25
C LEU A 37 88.25 -87.08 53.69
N GLN A 38 87.94 -87.06 54.98
CA GLN A 38 86.78 -86.32 55.50
C GLN A 38 86.86 -84.79 55.24
N ARG A 39 88.06 -84.20 55.31
CA ARG A 39 88.28 -82.77 55.05
C ARG A 39 88.25 -82.44 53.56
N THR A 40 88.83 -83.26 52.69
CA THR A 40 88.75 -83.09 51.23
C THR A 40 87.34 -83.33 50.71
N ASP A 41 86.61 -84.30 51.25
CA ASP A 41 85.20 -84.53 50.91
C ASP A 41 84.31 -83.36 51.34
N ALA A 42 84.56 -82.73 52.50
CA ALA A 42 83.87 -81.50 52.88
C ALA A 42 84.12 -80.36 51.86
N VAL A 43 85.37 -80.13 51.46
CA VAL A 43 85.72 -79.13 50.41
C VAL A 43 85.04 -79.48 49.08
N LYS A 44 85.09 -80.75 48.65
CA LYS A 44 84.42 -81.26 47.45
C LYS A 44 82.90 -81.01 47.50
N ARG A 45 82.25 -81.28 48.63
CA ARG A 45 80.81 -81.01 48.83
C ARG A 45 80.48 -79.53 48.74
N HIS A 46 81.28 -78.65 49.36
CA HIS A 46 81.05 -77.21 49.28
C HIS A 46 81.26 -76.64 47.86
N VAL A 47 82.32 -77.06 47.16
CA VAL A 47 82.57 -76.66 45.75
C VAL A 47 81.47 -77.19 44.83
N HIS A 48 81.06 -78.46 45.00
CA HIS A 48 79.98 -79.05 44.20
C HIS A 48 78.65 -78.32 44.46
N LEU A 49 78.28 -78.06 45.72
CA LEU A 49 77.04 -77.34 46.06
C LEU A 49 76.99 -75.93 45.46
N LEU A 50 78.12 -75.20 45.49
CA LEU A 50 78.22 -73.88 44.86
C LEU A 50 78.05 -73.94 43.34
N LEU A 51 78.77 -74.86 42.67
CA LEU A 51 78.69 -75.00 41.21
C LEU A 51 77.31 -75.46 40.74
N THR A 52 76.72 -76.46 41.41
CA THR A 52 75.35 -76.92 41.13
C THR A 52 74.36 -75.78 41.28
N ARG A 53 74.43 -75.01 42.38
CA ARG A 53 73.56 -73.84 42.59
C ARG A 53 73.74 -72.77 41.50
N MET A 54 74.96 -72.45 41.09
CA MET A 54 75.19 -71.48 40.01
C MET A 54 74.63 -71.95 38.66
N ILE A 55 74.77 -73.25 38.35
CA ILE A 55 74.19 -73.86 37.15
C ILE A 55 72.66 -73.85 37.20
N GLU A 56 72.07 -74.12 38.37
CA GLU A 56 70.63 -74.00 38.60
C GLU A 56 70.14 -72.55 38.46
N GLU A 57 70.86 -71.55 38.99
CA GLU A 57 70.49 -70.13 38.88
C GLU A 57 70.52 -69.64 37.41
N GLU A 58 71.51 -70.07 36.62
CA GLU A 58 71.62 -69.75 35.18
C GLU A 58 70.62 -70.52 34.31
N GLU A 59 70.37 -71.81 34.55
CA GLU A 59 69.32 -72.55 33.81
C GLU A 59 67.91 -72.02 34.16
N ASN A 60 67.70 -71.58 35.40
CA ASN A 60 66.48 -70.86 35.79
C ASN A 60 66.40 -69.46 35.16
N LEU A 61 67.51 -68.77 34.88
CA LEU A 61 67.52 -67.54 34.09
C LEU A 61 67.14 -67.83 32.63
N LYS A 62 67.78 -68.82 32.00
CA LYS A 62 67.47 -69.29 30.64
C LYS A 62 66.00 -69.71 30.48
N GLN A 63 65.45 -70.48 31.41
CA GLN A 63 64.02 -70.83 31.38
C GLN A 63 63.10 -69.63 31.59
N ARG A 64 63.47 -68.62 32.38
CA ARG A 64 62.69 -67.38 32.52
C ARG A 64 62.69 -66.56 31.24
N LEU A 65 63.84 -66.44 30.56
CA LEU A 65 63.94 -65.74 29.27
C LEU A 65 63.09 -66.44 28.18
N LEU A 66 63.17 -67.76 28.07
CA LEU A 66 62.34 -68.52 27.13
C LEU A 66 60.84 -68.37 27.41
N LYS A 67 60.43 -68.41 28.69
CA LYS A 67 59.04 -68.14 29.10
C LYS A 67 58.60 -66.70 28.83
N SER A 68 59.51 -65.72 28.95
CA SER A 68 59.24 -64.32 28.57
C SER A 68 58.99 -64.20 27.07
N ILE A 69 59.87 -64.78 26.25
CA ILE A 69 59.75 -64.84 24.79
C ILE A 69 58.42 -65.48 24.37
N ASP A 70 58.04 -66.63 24.94
CA ASP A 70 56.78 -67.33 24.59
C ASP A 70 55.50 -66.61 25.07
N VAL A 71 55.61 -65.63 25.97
CA VAL A 71 54.53 -64.70 26.34
C VAL A 71 54.53 -63.50 25.39
N CYS A 72 55.68 -62.85 25.18
CA CYS A 72 55.79 -61.70 24.28
C CYS A 72 55.43 -62.03 22.83
N ARG A 73 55.74 -63.25 22.34
CA ARG A 73 55.27 -63.75 21.04
C ARG A 73 53.74 -63.71 20.94
N LYS A 74 53.04 -64.36 21.87
CA LYS A 74 51.57 -64.46 21.89
C LYS A 74 50.91 -63.09 22.05
N GLU A 75 51.49 -62.23 22.88
CA GLU A 75 51.01 -60.85 23.04
C GLU A 75 51.24 -60.03 21.76
N LEU A 76 52.40 -60.17 21.11
CA LEU A 76 52.70 -59.51 19.84
C LEU A 76 51.79 -60.00 18.71
N ASP A 77 51.58 -61.31 18.57
CA ASP A 77 50.65 -61.89 17.59
C ASP A 77 49.23 -61.36 17.79
N THR A 78 48.76 -61.33 19.04
CA THR A 78 47.44 -60.80 19.40
C THR A 78 47.31 -59.33 19.02
N VAL A 79 48.27 -58.48 19.43
CA VAL A 79 48.19 -57.04 19.19
C VAL A 79 48.45 -56.68 17.72
N CYS A 80 49.28 -57.44 16.98
CA CYS A 80 49.43 -57.29 15.53
C CYS A 80 48.13 -57.66 14.79
N MET A 81 47.46 -58.74 15.17
CA MET A 81 46.15 -59.11 14.62
C MET A 81 45.10 -58.02 14.89
N GLU A 82 45.02 -57.49 16.12
CA GLU A 82 44.14 -56.36 16.46
C GLU A 82 44.46 -55.08 15.67
N LEU A 83 45.75 -54.76 15.49
CA LEU A 83 46.20 -53.59 14.73
C LEU A 83 46.11 -53.75 13.21
N GLN A 84 45.75 -54.95 12.72
CA GLN A 84 45.72 -55.35 11.31
C GLN A 84 47.11 -55.22 10.64
N LEU A 85 48.16 -55.61 11.37
CA LEU A 85 49.56 -55.59 10.94
C LEU A 85 50.06 -57.01 10.62
N PRO A 86 51.05 -57.17 9.71
CA PRO A 86 51.66 -58.47 9.45
C PRO A 86 52.35 -59.03 10.70
N PRO A 87 52.47 -60.37 10.83
CA PRO A 87 53.27 -61.00 11.87
C PRO A 87 54.73 -60.51 11.88
N PHE A 88 55.40 -60.65 13.02
CA PHE A 88 56.81 -60.30 13.16
C PHE A 88 57.70 -61.45 12.67
N GLU A 89 58.63 -61.14 11.77
CA GLU A 89 59.70 -62.06 11.36
C GLU A 89 60.85 -61.98 12.38
N GLU A 90 61.23 -63.11 12.97
CA GLU A 90 62.30 -63.18 13.98
C GLU A 90 63.68 -63.26 13.31
N GLU A 91 64.60 -62.37 13.69
CA GLU A 91 66.01 -62.44 13.28
C GLU A 91 66.79 -63.42 14.17
N ASP A 92 67.73 -64.18 13.56
CA ASP A 92 68.64 -65.13 14.24
C ASP A 92 69.56 -64.41 15.25
N THR A 93 69.04 -64.24 16.47
CA THR A 93 69.63 -63.42 17.53
C THR A 93 69.77 -64.20 18.84
N THR A 94 70.65 -63.74 19.72
CA THR A 94 70.83 -64.38 21.04
C THR A 94 69.57 -64.24 21.90
N ILE A 95 69.20 -65.29 22.64
CA ILE A 95 67.97 -65.37 23.49
C ILE A 95 67.70 -64.08 24.29
N LEU A 96 68.71 -63.50 24.94
CA LEU A 96 68.56 -62.27 25.75
C LEU A 96 68.22 -61.02 24.92
N GLN A 97 68.72 -60.94 23.69
CA GLN A 97 68.43 -59.84 22.77
C GLN A 97 67.04 -60.05 22.12
N LEU A 98 66.69 -61.28 21.74
CA LEU A 98 65.35 -61.61 21.24
C LEU A 98 64.24 -61.29 22.27
N GLU A 99 64.45 -61.62 23.55
CA GLU A 99 63.52 -61.24 24.64
C GLU A 99 63.30 -59.73 24.70
N LYS A 100 64.40 -58.97 24.69
CA LYS A 100 64.39 -57.51 24.78
C LYS A 100 63.70 -56.87 23.59
N ASP A 101 63.96 -57.37 22.37
CA ASP A 101 63.43 -56.77 21.15
C ASP A 101 61.93 -57.11 20.97
N LEU A 102 61.52 -58.36 21.26
CA LEU A 102 60.11 -58.73 21.33
C LEU A 102 59.34 -57.90 22.36
N ARG A 103 59.88 -57.75 23.58
CA ARG A 103 59.26 -56.93 24.64
C ARG A 103 59.17 -55.45 24.25
N THR A 104 60.23 -54.89 23.69
CA THR A 104 60.23 -53.50 23.16
C THR A 104 59.20 -53.33 22.04
N ARG A 105 59.04 -54.35 21.17
CA ARG A 105 58.05 -54.34 20.09
C ARG A 105 56.61 -54.42 20.61
N VAL A 106 56.35 -55.25 21.62
CA VAL A 106 55.06 -55.32 22.33
C VAL A 106 54.72 -53.97 22.97
N GLU A 107 55.67 -53.34 23.68
CA GLU A 107 55.47 -52.00 24.27
C GLU A 107 55.08 -50.94 23.22
N VAL A 108 55.74 -50.94 22.05
CA VAL A 108 55.41 -50.05 20.91
C VAL A 108 54.03 -50.36 20.33
N MET A 109 53.66 -51.62 20.15
CA MET A 109 52.36 -51.99 19.57
C MET A 109 51.20 -51.73 20.53
N LEU A 110 51.37 -52.02 21.82
CA LEU A 110 50.41 -51.63 22.86
C LEU A 110 50.23 -50.11 22.95
N LYS A 111 51.29 -49.33 22.69
CA LYS A 111 51.19 -47.87 22.57
C LYS A 111 50.36 -47.47 21.35
N GLN A 112 50.64 -48.01 20.16
CA GLN A 112 49.84 -47.72 18.95
C GLN A 112 48.36 -48.10 19.12
N LYS A 113 48.06 -49.23 19.77
CA LYS A 113 46.68 -49.64 20.11
C LYS A 113 45.99 -48.60 20.97
N LYS A 114 46.64 -48.12 22.04
CA LYS A 114 46.12 -47.07 22.93
C LYS A 114 45.91 -45.75 22.18
N GLU A 115 46.83 -45.37 21.30
CA GLU A 115 46.73 -44.15 20.50
C GLU A 115 45.56 -44.21 19.51
N ARG A 116 45.39 -45.29 18.73
CA ARG A 116 44.24 -45.46 17.82
C ARG A 116 42.89 -45.49 18.54
N MET A 117 42.81 -46.16 19.70
CA MET A 117 41.57 -46.20 20.50
C MET A 117 41.26 -44.85 21.16
N HIS A 118 42.28 -44.09 21.58
CA HIS A 118 42.07 -42.74 22.10
C HIS A 118 41.62 -41.78 21.00
N GLU A 119 42.22 -41.85 19.81
CA GLU A 119 41.77 -41.07 18.65
C GLU A 119 40.32 -41.43 18.28
N LEU A 120 39.96 -42.71 18.16
CA LEU A 120 38.59 -43.14 17.88
C LEU A 120 37.58 -42.58 18.89
N LYS A 121 37.94 -42.54 20.17
CA LYS A 121 37.11 -41.92 21.20
C LYS A 121 36.91 -40.42 20.93
N LEU A 122 38.00 -39.66 20.70
CA LEU A 122 37.92 -38.22 20.43
C LEU A 122 37.13 -37.93 19.15
N LEU A 123 37.30 -38.72 18.10
CA LEU A 123 36.53 -38.59 16.86
C LEU A 123 35.03 -38.83 17.12
N LYS A 124 34.65 -39.86 17.90
CA LYS A 124 33.25 -40.11 18.31
C LYS A 124 32.64 -39.00 19.18
N GLU A 125 33.42 -38.42 20.09
CA GLU A 125 32.96 -37.27 20.89
C GLU A 125 32.66 -36.06 19.99
N ARG A 126 33.55 -35.75 19.02
CA ARG A 126 33.32 -34.66 18.05
C ARG A 126 32.23 -34.95 17.02
N ASP A 127 31.99 -36.22 16.71
CA ASP A 127 30.90 -36.64 15.82
C ASP A 127 29.54 -36.38 16.46
N GLN A 128 29.37 -36.78 17.73
CA GLN A 128 28.16 -36.50 18.50
C GLN A 128 27.92 -34.99 18.64
N ASP A 129 28.95 -34.20 18.99
CA ASP A 129 28.86 -32.73 19.08
C ASP A 129 28.34 -32.09 17.77
N LEU A 130 28.77 -32.58 16.61
CA LEU A 130 28.35 -32.06 15.30
C LEU A 130 26.97 -32.59 14.89
N CYS A 131 26.67 -33.84 15.18
CA CYS A 131 25.38 -34.46 14.91
C CYS A 131 24.23 -33.84 15.71
N ASP A 132 24.46 -33.51 16.99
CA ASP A 132 23.48 -32.85 17.85
C ASP A 132 23.14 -31.42 17.36
N ILE A 133 24.11 -30.72 16.75
CA ILE A 133 23.92 -29.39 16.15
C ILE A 133 23.23 -29.46 14.78
N LEU A 134 23.64 -30.40 13.93
CA LEU A 134 23.16 -30.54 12.54
C LEU A 134 21.86 -31.37 12.42
N TRP A 135 21.44 -32.02 13.50
CA TRP A 135 20.37 -33.01 13.58
C TRP A 135 20.57 -34.18 12.60
N THR A 136 21.79 -34.73 12.58
CA THR A 136 22.18 -35.90 11.76
C THR A 136 22.45 -37.13 12.64
N SER A 137 22.46 -38.32 12.03
CA SER A 137 22.86 -39.56 12.73
C SER A 137 24.39 -39.65 12.85
N PRO A 138 24.93 -40.00 14.03
CA PRO A 138 26.35 -40.31 14.21
C PRO A 138 26.85 -41.44 13.31
N TYR A 139 28.14 -41.41 13.01
CA TYR A 139 28.86 -42.35 12.15
C TYR A 139 29.20 -43.66 12.90
N HIS A 140 28.67 -44.77 12.41
CA HIS A 140 28.77 -46.07 13.09
C HIS A 140 30.12 -46.77 12.82
N ILE A 141 31.03 -46.70 13.79
CA ILE A 141 32.19 -47.59 13.93
C ILE A 141 32.00 -48.41 15.21
N ASP A 142 32.38 -49.69 15.20
CA ASP A 142 32.42 -50.49 16.45
C ASP A 142 33.29 -49.80 17.52
N SER A 143 32.91 -49.95 18.79
CA SER A 143 33.66 -49.45 19.95
C SER A 143 34.50 -50.52 20.62
N ALA A 144 34.32 -51.80 20.29
CA ALA A 144 35.09 -52.91 20.85
C ALA A 144 36.38 -53.21 20.06
N CYS A 145 36.35 -53.10 18.73
CA CYS A 145 37.52 -53.34 17.88
C CYS A 145 38.48 -52.15 17.77
N VAL A 146 39.76 -52.44 17.51
CA VAL A 146 40.78 -51.43 17.19
C VAL A 146 40.65 -51.05 15.71
N PRO A 147 40.49 -49.75 15.37
CA PRO A 147 40.29 -49.36 13.98
C PRO A 147 41.60 -49.43 13.17
N SER A 148 41.45 -49.67 11.88
CA SER A 148 42.51 -49.46 10.89
C SER A 148 42.80 -47.97 10.72
N LEU A 149 43.98 -47.67 10.16
CA LEU A 149 44.34 -46.30 9.78
C LEU A 149 43.42 -45.77 8.66
N GLN A 150 42.83 -46.65 7.84
CA GLN A 150 41.92 -46.27 6.76
C GLN A 150 40.53 -45.89 7.28
N GLU A 151 40.00 -46.60 8.28
CA GLU A 151 38.73 -46.26 8.95
C GLU A 151 38.84 -44.94 9.72
N LEU A 152 39.94 -44.74 10.47
CA LEU A 152 40.23 -43.46 11.13
C LEU A 152 40.28 -42.31 10.11
N ASP A 153 40.94 -42.50 8.97
CA ASP A 153 41.02 -41.44 7.96
C ASP A 153 39.71 -41.19 7.20
N GLN A 154 38.89 -42.22 6.97
CA GLN A 154 37.52 -42.05 6.50
C GLN A 154 36.69 -41.23 7.50
N PHE A 155 36.84 -41.50 8.80
CA PHE A 155 36.10 -40.80 9.85
C PHE A 155 36.55 -39.34 10.00
N ARG A 156 37.87 -39.05 9.94
CA ARG A 156 38.38 -37.67 9.84
C ARG A 156 37.79 -36.92 8.65
N ARG A 157 37.68 -37.58 7.49
CA ARG A 157 37.07 -36.99 6.28
C ARG A 157 35.55 -36.79 6.41
N HIS A 158 34.84 -37.66 7.15
CA HIS A 158 33.43 -37.45 7.49
C HIS A 158 33.25 -36.22 8.39
N LEU A 159 34.01 -36.12 9.48
CA LEU A 159 33.98 -34.99 10.41
C LEU A 159 34.36 -33.65 9.76
N ALA A 160 35.31 -33.66 8.82
CA ALA A 160 35.64 -32.48 8.01
C ALA A 160 34.44 -32.06 7.13
N GLY A 161 33.71 -33.02 6.56
CA GLY A 161 32.48 -32.77 5.82
C GLY A 161 31.34 -32.20 6.69
N LEU A 162 31.11 -32.77 7.88
CA LEU A 162 30.14 -32.24 8.85
C LEU A 162 30.52 -30.83 9.33
N SER A 163 31.81 -30.58 9.58
CA SER A 163 32.30 -29.25 10.00
C SER A 163 32.06 -28.21 8.90
N ALA A 164 32.37 -28.53 7.65
CA ALA A 164 32.12 -27.64 6.51
C ALA A 164 30.61 -27.41 6.25
N GLU A 165 29.77 -28.43 6.42
CA GLU A 165 28.31 -28.29 6.32
C GLU A 165 27.75 -27.43 7.46
N LYS A 166 28.32 -27.52 8.67
CA LYS A 166 27.99 -26.61 9.78
C LYS A 166 28.36 -25.17 9.43
N GLU A 167 29.60 -24.90 9.02
CA GLU A 167 30.04 -23.55 8.63
C GLU A 167 29.17 -22.97 7.50
N ARG A 168 28.77 -23.82 6.53
CA ARG A 168 27.86 -23.46 5.45
C ARG A 168 26.47 -23.06 5.97
N ARG A 169 25.85 -23.85 6.87
CA ARG A 169 24.54 -23.53 7.47
C ARG A 169 24.61 -22.31 8.39
N GLU A 170 25.69 -22.12 9.15
CA GLU A 170 25.90 -20.91 9.96
C GLU A 170 25.99 -19.66 9.08
N ALA A 171 26.75 -19.70 7.98
CA ALA A 171 26.83 -18.58 7.04
C ALA A 171 25.48 -18.28 6.35
N GLU A 172 24.75 -19.32 5.95
CA GLU A 172 23.41 -19.23 5.37
C GLU A 172 22.41 -18.63 6.36
N PHE A 173 22.37 -19.11 7.60
CA PHE A 173 21.55 -18.55 8.68
C PHE A 173 21.90 -17.08 8.97
N LYS A 174 23.17 -16.76 9.20
CA LYS A 174 23.64 -15.40 9.52
C LYS A 174 23.42 -14.41 8.36
N SER A 175 23.36 -14.87 7.11
CA SER A 175 22.96 -14.05 5.95
C SER A 175 21.45 -13.84 5.91
N THR A 176 20.68 -14.92 6.04
CA THR A 176 19.22 -14.91 5.90
C THR A 176 18.54 -14.19 7.07
N LYS A 177 19.05 -14.32 8.31
CA LYS A 177 18.62 -13.54 9.49
C LYS A 177 18.71 -12.03 9.25
N LYS A 178 19.78 -11.55 8.62
CA LYS A 178 19.96 -10.12 8.28
C LYS A 178 18.98 -9.65 7.20
N GLN A 179 18.70 -10.49 6.20
CA GLN A 179 17.72 -10.19 5.15
C GLN A 179 16.29 -10.16 5.72
N ILE A 180 15.93 -11.13 6.58
CA ILE A 180 14.65 -11.18 7.31
C ILE A 180 14.48 -9.92 8.17
N ILE A 181 15.48 -9.54 8.96
CA ILE A 181 15.44 -8.31 9.78
C ILE A 181 15.21 -7.08 8.91
N SER A 182 15.97 -6.90 7.82
CA SER A 182 15.79 -5.78 6.88
C SER A 182 14.38 -5.77 6.29
N CYS A 183 13.83 -6.92 5.88
CA CYS A 183 12.49 -7.00 5.32
C CYS A 183 11.40 -6.68 6.36
N MET A 184 11.57 -7.12 7.61
CA MET A 184 10.63 -6.81 8.71
C MET A 184 10.69 -5.32 9.09
N GLU A 185 11.89 -4.73 9.14
CA GLU A 185 12.08 -3.30 9.34
C GLU A 185 11.48 -2.46 8.20
N GLU A 186 11.59 -2.90 6.95
CA GLU A 186 10.93 -2.25 5.80
C GLU A 186 9.39 -2.37 5.85
N LEU A 187 8.87 -3.51 6.31
CA LEU A 187 7.43 -3.77 6.43
C LEU A 187 6.79 -3.10 7.67
N ASP A 188 7.57 -2.53 8.59
CA ASP A 188 7.15 -2.15 9.96
C ASP A 188 6.52 -3.34 10.74
N ARG A 189 6.99 -4.58 10.52
CA ARG A 189 6.49 -5.82 11.15
C ARG A 189 7.35 -6.22 12.37
N LEU A 190 6.70 -6.76 13.40
CA LEU A 190 7.35 -7.42 14.54
C LEU A 190 7.24 -8.96 14.43
N PRO A 191 8.11 -9.74 15.11
CA PRO A 191 8.08 -11.21 15.04
C PRO A 191 6.87 -11.83 15.76
N ASP A 192 5.86 -12.23 14.97
CA ASP A 192 4.58 -12.72 15.48
C ASP A 192 4.62 -14.21 15.89
N THR A 193 5.27 -15.07 15.10
CA THR A 193 5.40 -16.51 15.42
C THR A 193 6.54 -16.78 16.42
N SER A 194 6.52 -17.97 17.04
CA SER A 194 7.65 -18.44 17.87
C SER A 194 8.94 -18.56 17.05
N PHE A 195 8.85 -19.06 15.82
CA PHE A 195 9.99 -19.19 14.91
C PHE A 195 10.56 -17.83 14.49
N GLU A 196 9.72 -16.84 14.19
CA GLU A 196 10.21 -15.47 13.92
C GLU A 196 10.95 -14.88 15.13
N ARG A 197 10.47 -15.11 16.37
CA ARG A 197 11.17 -14.63 17.58
C ARG A 197 12.49 -15.35 17.80
N ASP A 198 12.51 -16.66 17.64
CA ASP A 198 13.72 -17.48 17.72
C ASP A 198 14.79 -17.00 16.71
N VAL A 199 14.39 -16.83 15.45
CA VAL A 199 15.27 -16.32 14.38
C VAL A 199 15.75 -14.89 14.65
N VAL A 200 14.88 -13.97 15.07
CA VAL A 200 15.19 -12.52 15.14
C VAL A 200 15.78 -12.10 16.49
N CYS A 201 15.29 -12.63 17.60
CA CYS A 201 15.53 -12.12 18.95
C CYS A 201 16.53 -12.92 19.79
N GLU A 202 16.68 -14.22 19.53
CA GLU A 202 17.62 -15.08 20.28
C GLU A 202 19.04 -15.04 19.68
N ASP A 203 20.03 -15.51 20.44
CA ASP A 203 21.44 -15.56 20.07
C ASP A 203 21.69 -16.47 18.85
N GLU A 204 22.68 -16.13 18.00
CA GLU A 204 22.96 -16.88 16.77
C GLU A 204 23.45 -18.31 17.03
N GLU A 205 24.01 -18.55 18.22
CA GLU A 205 24.54 -19.84 18.69
C GLU A 205 23.46 -20.75 19.32
N ALA A 206 22.24 -20.24 19.56
CA ALA A 206 21.12 -21.00 20.13
C ALA A 206 20.27 -21.71 19.06
N PHE A 207 20.32 -21.24 17.81
CA PHE A 207 19.46 -21.72 16.73
C PHE A 207 19.88 -23.12 16.23
N CYS A 208 18.94 -24.08 16.25
CA CYS A 208 19.21 -25.44 15.79
C CYS A 208 19.38 -25.49 14.25
N LEU A 209 20.58 -25.83 13.78
CA LEU A 209 20.95 -25.86 12.35
C LEU A 209 20.47 -27.14 11.63
N SER A 210 19.28 -27.65 11.94
CA SER A 210 18.66 -28.75 11.19
C SER A 210 18.33 -28.32 9.76
N LYS A 211 18.16 -29.28 8.85
CA LYS A 211 17.79 -28.97 7.46
C LYS A 211 16.42 -28.30 7.41
N GLU A 212 15.49 -28.82 8.21
CA GLU A 212 14.10 -28.40 8.31
C GLU A 212 13.98 -26.94 8.80
N ASN A 213 14.86 -26.53 9.72
CA ASN A 213 14.92 -25.15 10.21
C ASN A 213 15.51 -24.19 9.18
N ILE A 214 16.51 -24.60 8.40
CA ILE A 214 17.05 -23.81 7.29
C ILE A 214 16.02 -23.69 6.14
N ASP A 215 15.35 -24.79 5.78
CA ASP A 215 14.26 -24.80 4.79
C ASP A 215 13.09 -23.90 5.24
N ALA A 216 12.76 -23.84 6.54
CA ALA A 216 11.75 -22.93 7.10
C ALA A 216 12.22 -21.47 7.12
N LEU A 217 13.51 -21.22 7.38
CA LEU A 217 14.12 -19.89 7.35
C LEU A 217 14.06 -19.26 5.95
N GLN A 218 14.38 -20.05 4.91
CA GLN A 218 14.23 -19.63 3.51
C GLN A 218 12.76 -19.32 3.17
N GLN A 219 11.81 -20.16 3.61
CA GLN A 219 10.39 -19.92 3.40
C GLN A 219 9.89 -18.62 4.06
N LEU A 220 10.39 -18.30 5.26
CA LEU A 220 10.08 -17.04 5.95
C LEU A 220 10.61 -15.82 5.16
N LEU A 221 11.84 -15.89 4.65
CA LEU A 221 12.38 -14.82 3.78
C LEU A 221 11.50 -14.62 2.54
N ILE A 222 11.18 -15.69 1.82
CA ILE A 222 10.35 -15.62 0.60
C ILE A 222 8.98 -14.99 0.88
N GLN A 223 8.33 -15.33 2.00
CA GLN A 223 7.04 -14.74 2.39
C GLN A 223 7.15 -13.23 2.68
N LEU A 224 8.24 -12.79 3.30
CA LEU A 224 8.50 -11.37 3.60
C LEU A 224 8.83 -10.59 2.32
N GLU A 225 9.65 -11.14 1.43
CA GLU A 225 9.95 -10.54 0.12
C GLU A 225 8.70 -10.45 -0.77
N GLU A 226 7.88 -11.50 -0.84
CA GLU A 226 6.58 -11.47 -1.50
C GLU A 226 5.69 -10.35 -0.95
N GLN A 227 5.63 -10.18 0.38
CA GLN A 227 4.80 -9.13 0.98
C GLN A 227 5.36 -7.73 0.70
N LYS A 228 6.68 -7.56 0.68
CA LYS A 228 7.36 -6.32 0.26
C LYS A 228 7.04 -5.97 -1.19
N VAL A 229 7.08 -6.95 -2.10
CA VAL A 229 6.70 -6.75 -3.51
C VAL A 229 5.21 -6.40 -3.67
N LYS A 230 4.32 -7.11 -2.97
CA LYS A 230 2.86 -6.80 -2.96
C LYS A 230 2.59 -5.38 -2.46
N ASN A 231 3.24 -4.97 -1.37
CA ASN A 231 3.17 -3.60 -0.85
C ASN A 231 3.69 -2.56 -1.85
N GLN A 232 4.82 -2.84 -2.52
CA GLN A 232 5.41 -1.94 -3.53
C GLN A 232 4.48 -1.74 -4.73
N ILE A 233 3.89 -2.81 -5.27
CA ILE A 233 2.94 -2.75 -6.39
C ILE A 233 1.70 -1.93 -6.01
N LEU A 234 1.10 -2.22 -4.85
CA LEU A 234 -0.05 -1.47 -4.35
C LEU A 234 0.28 0.02 -4.15
N CYS A 235 1.47 0.35 -3.65
CA CYS A 235 1.91 1.74 -3.55
C CYS A 235 1.98 2.41 -4.92
N GLU A 236 2.60 1.77 -5.91
CA GLU A 236 2.78 2.38 -7.24
C GLU A 236 1.45 2.59 -7.96
N GLU A 237 0.51 1.64 -7.84
CA GLU A 237 -0.87 1.81 -8.29
C GLU A 237 -1.58 3.00 -7.65
N LEU A 238 -1.44 3.18 -6.34
CA LEU A 238 -2.06 4.30 -5.62
C LEU A 238 -1.42 5.64 -6.00
N LYS A 239 -0.09 5.71 -6.10
CA LYS A 239 0.66 6.90 -6.54
C LYS A 239 0.27 7.33 -7.95
N SER A 240 0.12 6.37 -8.86
CA SER A 240 -0.35 6.61 -10.24
C SER A 240 -1.77 7.21 -10.24
N LYS A 241 -2.72 6.60 -9.51
CA LYS A 241 -4.11 7.08 -9.39
C LYS A 241 -4.20 8.48 -8.74
N ILE A 242 -3.36 8.76 -7.74
CA ILE A 242 -3.25 10.10 -7.12
C ILE A 242 -2.69 11.12 -8.11
N THR A 243 -1.66 10.76 -8.88
CA THR A 243 -1.04 11.65 -9.87
C THR A 243 -2.02 12.02 -10.98
N GLU A 244 -2.78 11.04 -11.50
CA GLU A 244 -3.87 11.30 -12.46
C GLU A 244 -4.92 12.29 -11.89
N LEU A 245 -5.33 12.11 -10.64
CA LEU A 245 -6.28 13.02 -9.99
C LEU A 245 -5.68 14.40 -9.70
N TRP A 246 -4.40 14.50 -9.33
CA TRP A 246 -3.70 15.77 -9.17
C TRP A 246 -3.62 16.56 -10.50
N GLU A 247 -3.41 15.88 -11.63
CA GLU A 247 -3.48 16.49 -12.95
C GLU A 247 -4.91 16.86 -13.35
N ARG A 248 -5.88 15.96 -13.21
CA ARG A 248 -7.28 16.20 -13.60
C ARG A 248 -7.99 17.26 -12.76
N LEU A 249 -7.66 17.38 -11.47
CA LEU A 249 -8.21 18.38 -10.55
C LEU A 249 -7.35 19.66 -10.47
N GLN A 250 -6.21 19.71 -11.18
CA GLN A 250 -5.27 20.84 -11.18
C GLN A 250 -4.83 21.26 -9.76
N ILE A 251 -4.50 20.27 -8.91
CA ILE A 251 -4.09 20.49 -7.51
C ILE A 251 -2.80 21.31 -7.46
N PRO A 252 -2.70 22.37 -6.62
CA PRO A 252 -1.51 23.23 -6.53
C PRO A 252 -0.22 22.47 -6.20
N GLU A 253 0.92 22.97 -6.64
CA GLU A 253 2.23 22.34 -6.42
C GLU A 253 2.56 22.28 -4.92
N GLU A 254 2.12 23.27 -4.14
CA GLU A 254 2.32 23.34 -2.69
C GLU A 254 1.57 22.22 -1.92
N GLU A 255 0.43 21.73 -2.42
CA GLU A 255 -0.25 20.55 -1.85
C GLU A 255 0.47 19.25 -2.21
N ARG A 256 1.03 19.16 -3.43
CA ARG A 256 1.81 18.00 -3.89
C ARG A 256 3.10 17.86 -3.10
N ASP A 257 3.82 18.96 -2.89
CA ASP A 257 5.05 19.03 -2.10
C ASP A 257 4.83 18.62 -0.64
N TYR A 258 3.73 19.08 -0.02
CA TYR A 258 3.37 18.65 1.33
C TYR A 258 3.17 17.13 1.43
N PHE A 259 2.56 16.52 0.40
CA PHE A 259 2.31 15.08 0.36
C PHE A 259 3.50 14.25 -0.17
N ALA A 260 4.52 14.88 -0.78
CA ALA A 260 5.65 14.18 -1.41
C ALA A 260 6.42 13.23 -0.48
N VAL A 261 6.38 13.48 0.85
CA VAL A 261 6.91 12.56 1.88
C VAL A 261 6.31 11.15 1.76
N HIS A 262 5.04 11.04 1.38
CA HIS A 262 4.35 9.76 1.18
C HIS A 262 4.54 9.17 -0.23
N MET A 263 5.08 9.93 -1.19
CA MET A 263 5.34 9.42 -2.55
C MET A 263 6.61 8.58 -2.65
N THR A 264 7.55 8.68 -1.69
CA THR A 264 8.87 8.00 -1.77
C THR A 264 8.90 6.60 -1.17
N GLY A 265 8.03 6.29 -0.19
CA GLY A 265 8.03 5.01 0.53
C GLY A 265 7.07 3.93 -0.01
N SER A 266 7.12 2.77 0.63
CA SER A 266 6.13 1.67 0.47
C SER A 266 5.76 0.95 1.78
N LYS A 267 6.05 1.59 2.92
CA LYS A 267 5.70 1.09 4.26
C LYS A 267 4.18 1.05 4.48
N GLY A 268 3.72 0.22 5.41
CA GLY A 268 2.28 0.12 5.75
C GLY A 268 1.63 1.44 6.17
N LYS A 269 2.38 2.36 6.79
CA LYS A 269 1.93 3.74 7.08
C LYS A 269 1.75 4.58 5.81
N THR A 270 2.64 4.41 4.83
CA THR A 270 2.60 5.08 3.53
C THR A 270 1.41 4.60 2.70
N ILE A 271 1.12 3.29 2.68
CA ILE A 271 -0.07 2.73 2.01
C ILE A 271 -1.36 3.39 2.53
N LYS A 272 -1.50 3.55 3.85
CA LYS A 272 -2.66 4.21 4.46
C LYS A 272 -2.79 5.67 4.06
N ALA A 273 -1.70 6.45 4.14
CA ALA A 273 -1.70 7.85 3.70
C ALA A 273 -2.06 8.00 2.21
N LEU A 274 -1.59 7.08 1.34
CA LEU A 274 -1.95 7.03 -0.07
C LEU A 274 -3.44 6.69 -0.28
N GLN A 275 -4.00 5.77 0.51
CA GLN A 275 -5.44 5.45 0.45
C GLN A 275 -6.31 6.62 0.95
N GLU A 276 -5.89 7.29 2.01
CA GLU A 276 -6.58 8.46 2.59
C GLU A 276 -6.57 9.66 1.62
N GLU A 277 -5.43 9.96 0.98
CA GLU A 277 -5.34 11.01 -0.05
C GLU A 277 -6.12 10.66 -1.33
N LEU A 278 -6.07 9.40 -1.79
CA LEU A 278 -6.88 8.96 -2.92
C LEU A 278 -8.38 9.15 -2.66
N ASN A 279 -8.85 8.82 -1.45
CA ASN A 279 -10.23 9.06 -1.03
C ASN A 279 -10.56 10.56 -0.96
N ARG A 280 -9.65 11.40 -0.42
CA ARG A 280 -9.81 12.88 -0.41
C ARG A 280 -10.00 13.44 -1.82
N LEU A 281 -9.18 12.99 -2.76
CA LEU A 281 -9.22 13.46 -4.15
C LEU A 281 -10.45 12.96 -4.90
N GLN A 282 -10.93 11.74 -4.63
CA GLN A 282 -12.19 11.24 -5.19
C GLN A 282 -13.40 12.02 -4.67
N GLU A 283 -13.44 12.34 -3.38
CA GLU A 283 -14.47 13.21 -2.79
C GLU A 283 -14.40 14.63 -3.36
N LEU A 284 -13.20 15.21 -3.53
CA LEU A 284 -13.01 16.52 -4.16
C LEU A 284 -13.47 16.53 -5.63
N LYS A 285 -13.23 15.45 -6.39
CA LYS A 285 -13.79 15.26 -7.73
C LYS A 285 -15.31 15.27 -7.70
N LEU A 286 -15.92 14.53 -6.76
CA LEU A 286 -17.37 14.43 -6.60
C LEU A 286 -18.00 15.79 -6.26
N GLN A 287 -17.39 16.55 -5.34
CA GLN A 287 -17.83 17.90 -4.99
C GLN A 287 -17.71 18.89 -6.15
N ASN A 288 -16.63 18.82 -6.94
CA ASN A 288 -16.48 19.63 -8.15
C ASN A 288 -17.53 19.30 -9.21
N ILE A 289 -17.79 18.00 -9.46
CA ILE A 289 -18.88 17.55 -10.36
C ILE A 289 -20.22 18.09 -9.87
N LYS A 290 -20.51 18.01 -8.57
CA LYS A 290 -21.74 18.55 -7.97
C LYS A 290 -21.91 20.04 -8.23
N LEU A 291 -20.87 20.85 -7.95
CA LEU A 291 -20.93 22.30 -8.16
C LEU A 291 -21.18 22.67 -9.63
N ILE A 292 -20.63 21.90 -10.58
CA ILE A 292 -20.86 22.11 -12.02
C ILE A 292 -22.29 21.68 -12.41
N VAL A 293 -22.74 20.50 -11.98
CA VAL A 293 -24.11 20.00 -12.25
C VAL A 293 -25.16 20.96 -11.67
N ASP A 294 -25.00 21.45 -10.45
CA ASP A 294 -25.93 22.38 -9.82
C ASP A 294 -25.93 23.75 -10.52
N ALA A 295 -24.78 24.22 -11.02
CA ALA A 295 -24.70 25.41 -11.87
C ALA A 295 -25.42 25.21 -13.22
N ILE A 296 -25.27 24.04 -13.86
CA ILE A 296 -25.99 23.70 -15.10
C ILE A 296 -27.50 23.59 -14.84
N ARG A 297 -27.94 23.05 -13.69
CA ARG A 297 -29.36 22.99 -13.30
C ARG A 297 -30.00 24.37 -13.14
N LEU A 298 -29.26 25.33 -12.57
CA LEU A 298 -29.69 26.72 -12.51
C LEU A 298 -29.76 27.37 -13.91
N GLU A 299 -28.81 27.06 -14.79
CA GLU A 299 -28.83 27.56 -16.17
C GLU A 299 -29.96 26.94 -16.99
N LEU A 300 -30.17 25.62 -16.91
CA LEU A 300 -31.30 24.88 -17.48
C LEU A 300 -32.63 25.49 -17.05
N SER A 301 -32.79 25.77 -15.74
CA SER A 301 -33.99 26.45 -15.22
C SER A 301 -34.20 27.82 -15.87
N SER A 302 -33.13 28.62 -16.00
CA SER A 302 -33.21 29.93 -16.67
C SER A 302 -33.56 29.82 -18.16
N TYR A 303 -33.09 28.79 -18.88
CA TYR A 303 -33.47 28.58 -20.27
C TYR A 303 -34.86 27.96 -20.44
N TRP A 304 -35.29 27.07 -19.55
CA TRP A 304 -36.69 26.59 -19.49
C TRP A 304 -37.68 27.73 -19.28
N ASP A 305 -37.33 28.73 -18.46
CA ASP A 305 -38.15 29.93 -18.27
C ASP A 305 -38.19 30.81 -19.53
N LYS A 306 -37.05 31.03 -20.21
CA LYS A 306 -36.98 31.78 -21.48
C LYS A 306 -37.74 31.11 -22.62
N CYS A 307 -37.73 29.78 -22.67
CA CYS A 307 -38.41 28.95 -23.67
C CYS A 307 -39.86 28.62 -23.30
N PHE A 308 -40.39 29.12 -22.17
CA PHE A 308 -41.74 28.84 -21.66
C PHE A 308 -42.06 27.32 -21.56
N TYR A 309 -41.08 26.53 -21.12
CA TYR A 309 -41.23 25.08 -20.92
C TYR A 309 -42.19 24.79 -19.76
N SER A 310 -43.15 23.89 -20.01
CA SER A 310 -44.14 23.43 -19.03
C SER A 310 -43.53 22.57 -17.92
N THR A 311 -44.27 22.37 -16.84
CA THR A 311 -43.88 21.47 -15.75
C THR A 311 -43.64 20.03 -16.26
N GLY A 312 -44.47 19.53 -17.18
CA GLY A 312 -44.31 18.20 -17.78
C GLY A 312 -43.05 18.09 -18.63
N GLN A 313 -42.76 19.11 -19.46
CA GLN A 313 -41.55 19.18 -20.28
C GLN A 313 -40.27 19.23 -19.43
N ARG A 314 -40.29 19.94 -18.29
CA ARG A 314 -39.16 19.96 -17.33
C ARG A 314 -38.98 18.60 -16.64
N GLN A 315 -40.07 17.95 -16.25
CA GLN A 315 -40.06 16.63 -15.60
C GLN A 315 -39.63 15.49 -16.54
N ALA A 316 -39.74 15.65 -17.86
CA ALA A 316 -39.24 14.67 -18.83
C ALA A 316 -37.72 14.45 -18.74
N PHE A 317 -36.94 15.47 -18.36
CA PHE A 317 -35.50 15.32 -18.08
C PHE A 317 -35.29 14.80 -16.64
N ALA A 318 -35.60 13.53 -16.42
CA ALA A 318 -35.49 12.86 -15.11
C ALA A 318 -34.13 13.07 -14.37
N PRO A 319 -32.95 13.11 -15.03
CA PRO A 319 -31.67 13.35 -14.37
C PRO A 319 -31.57 14.68 -13.59
N PHE A 320 -32.45 15.66 -13.88
CA PHE A 320 -32.50 16.93 -13.15
C PHE A 320 -32.67 16.75 -11.64
N ASN A 321 -33.38 15.71 -11.20
CA ASN A 321 -33.70 15.46 -9.79
C ASN A 321 -32.79 14.40 -9.14
N SER A 322 -31.72 13.95 -9.81
CA SER A 322 -30.79 12.97 -9.25
C SER A 322 -29.87 13.58 -8.19
N GLU A 323 -29.68 12.89 -7.07
CA GLU A 323 -28.65 13.22 -6.07
C GLU A 323 -27.37 12.37 -6.23
N ASP A 324 -27.38 11.39 -7.14
CA ASP A 324 -26.24 10.51 -7.44
C ASP A 324 -25.27 11.19 -8.43
N TYR A 325 -24.46 12.13 -7.92
CA TYR A 325 -23.50 12.87 -8.74
C TYR A 325 -22.44 11.94 -9.36
N SER A 326 -22.32 11.97 -10.68
CA SER A 326 -21.35 11.17 -11.43
C SER A 326 -20.86 11.90 -12.69
N GLU A 327 -19.80 11.39 -13.30
CA GLU A 327 -19.25 11.92 -14.55
C GLU A 327 -20.25 11.73 -15.71
N ASP A 328 -21.05 10.66 -15.68
CA ASP A 328 -22.18 10.44 -16.60
C ASP A 328 -23.33 11.44 -16.35
N LEU A 329 -23.65 11.74 -15.08
CA LEU A 329 -24.68 12.73 -14.74
C LEU A 329 -24.31 14.11 -15.26
N LEU A 330 -23.03 14.48 -15.17
CA LEU A 330 -22.50 15.72 -15.75
C LEU A 330 -22.65 15.72 -17.27
N CYS A 331 -22.19 14.67 -17.96
CA CYS A 331 -22.33 14.54 -19.41
C CYS A 331 -23.80 14.67 -19.88
N LEU A 332 -24.76 14.10 -19.13
CA LEU A 332 -26.20 14.24 -19.43
C LEU A 332 -26.70 15.68 -19.25
N HIS A 333 -26.24 16.41 -18.23
CA HIS A 333 -26.60 17.81 -18.02
C HIS A 333 -25.96 18.73 -19.07
N ASP A 334 -24.69 18.52 -19.42
CA ASP A 334 -23.98 19.26 -20.48
C ASP A 334 -24.62 19.06 -21.87
N ALA A 335 -25.04 17.83 -22.18
CA ALA A 335 -25.78 17.54 -23.41
C ALA A 335 -27.13 18.26 -23.45
N GLU A 336 -27.90 18.21 -22.35
CA GLU A 336 -29.23 18.83 -22.28
C GLU A 336 -29.17 20.36 -22.31
N ILE A 337 -28.24 21.00 -21.58
CA ILE A 337 -28.09 22.47 -21.64
C ILE A 337 -27.61 22.91 -23.03
N THR A 338 -26.77 22.12 -23.70
CA THR A 338 -26.35 22.38 -25.08
C THR A 338 -27.54 22.29 -26.04
N ARG A 339 -28.35 21.22 -25.95
CA ARG A 339 -29.57 21.02 -26.73
C ARG A 339 -30.55 22.19 -26.55
N ILE A 340 -30.78 22.62 -25.31
CA ILE A 340 -31.72 23.70 -24.99
C ILE A 340 -31.18 25.08 -25.37
N LYS A 341 -29.86 25.32 -25.27
CA LYS A 341 -29.23 26.55 -25.80
C LYS A 341 -29.39 26.64 -27.32
N GLN A 342 -29.16 25.55 -28.05
CA GLN A 342 -29.35 25.48 -29.50
C GLN A 342 -30.83 25.70 -29.88
N TYR A 343 -31.75 25.10 -29.13
CA TYR A 343 -33.19 25.32 -29.29
C TYR A 343 -33.58 26.79 -29.04
N TYR A 344 -33.09 27.41 -27.95
CA TYR A 344 -33.37 28.81 -27.66
C TYR A 344 -32.82 29.75 -28.74
N GLU A 345 -31.56 29.61 -29.16
CA GLU A 345 -30.95 30.52 -30.14
C GLU A 345 -31.61 30.39 -31.54
N SER A 346 -32.06 29.19 -31.94
CA SER A 346 -32.80 28.99 -33.20
C SER A 346 -34.23 29.55 -33.17
N HIS A 347 -34.85 29.65 -31.99
CA HIS A 347 -36.24 30.13 -31.82
C HIS A 347 -36.29 31.55 -31.20
N LYS A 348 -35.14 32.21 -31.10
CA LYS A 348 -34.89 33.39 -30.25
C LYS A 348 -35.78 34.58 -30.54
N GLU A 349 -35.98 34.92 -31.82
CA GLU A 349 -36.84 36.04 -32.19
C GLU A 349 -38.30 35.84 -31.76
N MET A 350 -38.78 34.59 -31.77
CA MET A 350 -40.11 34.25 -31.31
C MET A 350 -40.18 34.36 -29.78
N PHE A 351 -39.26 33.73 -29.04
CA PHE A 351 -39.26 33.79 -27.57
C PHE A 351 -39.07 35.22 -27.03
N GLU A 352 -38.14 35.99 -27.59
CA GLU A 352 -37.98 37.41 -27.27
C GLU A 352 -39.24 38.22 -27.62
N GLY A 353 -39.90 37.93 -28.75
CA GLY A 353 -41.13 38.60 -29.14
C GLY A 353 -42.29 38.28 -28.19
N VAL A 354 -42.47 37.01 -27.82
CA VAL A 354 -43.47 36.54 -26.84
C VAL A 354 -43.22 37.20 -25.48
N GLN A 355 -41.97 37.27 -25.02
CA GLN A 355 -41.60 37.99 -23.80
C GLN A 355 -41.96 39.49 -23.92
N LYS A 356 -41.59 40.16 -25.01
CA LYS A 356 -41.92 41.57 -25.27
C LYS A 356 -43.44 41.78 -25.29
N TRP A 357 -44.23 40.86 -25.85
CA TRP A 357 -45.70 40.92 -25.79
C TRP A 357 -46.19 40.79 -24.33
N GLN A 358 -45.76 39.76 -23.61
CA GLN A 358 -46.16 39.48 -22.22
C GLN A 358 -45.79 40.63 -21.26
N GLU A 359 -44.67 41.31 -21.48
CA GLU A 359 -44.29 42.52 -20.73
C GLU A 359 -45.19 43.72 -21.05
N ASN A 360 -45.47 43.98 -22.34
CA ASN A 360 -46.39 45.04 -22.74
C ASN A 360 -47.84 44.76 -22.28
N TRP A 361 -48.25 43.48 -22.23
CA TRP A 361 -49.56 43.02 -21.76
C TRP A 361 -49.70 43.23 -20.25
N ARG A 362 -48.71 42.78 -19.46
CA ARG A 362 -48.62 43.02 -18.02
C ARG A 362 -48.69 44.51 -17.69
N LEU A 363 -47.95 45.34 -18.42
CA LEU A 363 -47.93 46.79 -18.25
C LEU A 363 -49.26 47.45 -18.66
N PHE A 364 -49.93 46.95 -19.70
CA PHE A 364 -51.27 47.38 -20.10
C PHE A 364 -52.32 47.07 -19.02
N LEU A 365 -52.30 45.86 -18.44
CA LEU A 365 -53.16 45.48 -17.32
C LEU A 365 -52.87 46.31 -16.05
N GLU A 366 -51.60 46.65 -15.80
CA GLU A 366 -51.22 47.53 -14.68
C GLU A 366 -51.78 48.96 -14.88
N PHE A 367 -51.66 49.52 -16.09
CA PHE A 367 -52.26 50.81 -16.41
C PHE A 367 -53.80 50.76 -16.43
N ASP A 368 -54.42 49.64 -16.79
CA ASP A 368 -55.88 49.50 -16.70
C ASP A 368 -56.38 49.44 -15.25
N LYS A 369 -55.71 48.69 -14.38
CA LYS A 369 -56.02 48.66 -12.94
C LYS A 369 -55.85 50.05 -12.32
N LYS A 370 -54.78 50.77 -12.65
CA LYS A 370 -54.58 52.18 -12.26
C LYS A 370 -55.64 53.13 -12.84
N ALA A 371 -56.11 52.89 -14.06
CA ALA A 371 -57.18 53.67 -14.67
C ALA A 371 -58.57 53.40 -14.04
N THR A 372 -58.72 52.27 -13.35
CA THR A 372 -59.96 51.79 -12.73
C THR A 372 -60.12 52.23 -11.27
N ASP A 373 -59.02 52.57 -10.58
CA ASP A 373 -59.01 53.04 -9.18
C ASP A 373 -59.80 54.35 -8.98
N PRO A 374 -60.83 54.38 -8.11
CA PRO A 374 -61.54 55.62 -7.76
C PRO A 374 -60.65 56.73 -7.17
N ASN A 375 -59.54 56.38 -6.50
CA ASN A 375 -58.63 57.35 -5.86
C ASN A 375 -57.66 58.02 -6.86
N ARG A 376 -57.61 57.56 -8.12
CA ARG A 376 -56.69 58.04 -9.18
C ARG A 376 -56.64 59.56 -9.32
N PHE A 377 -57.76 60.24 -9.06
CA PHE A 377 -57.90 61.71 -9.20
C PHE A 377 -57.18 62.54 -8.11
N ALA A 378 -56.66 61.94 -7.05
CA ALA A 378 -55.87 62.65 -6.03
C ALA A 378 -54.53 63.21 -6.60
N ASN A 379 -54.00 62.58 -7.65
CA ASN A 379 -52.67 62.86 -8.20
C ASN A 379 -52.65 64.09 -9.14
N ARG A 380 -52.63 65.29 -8.55
CA ARG A 380 -52.35 66.56 -9.26
C ARG A 380 -50.91 66.57 -9.82
N GLY A 381 -50.76 66.38 -11.13
CA GLY A 381 -49.45 66.52 -11.78
C GLY A 381 -49.37 66.16 -13.28
N GLY A 382 -50.51 66.03 -13.97
CA GLY A 382 -50.54 65.61 -15.39
C GLY A 382 -50.13 64.16 -15.65
N ASN A 383 -49.79 63.38 -14.62
CA ASN A 383 -49.42 61.97 -14.76
C ASN A 383 -50.56 61.12 -15.35
N LEU A 384 -51.80 61.44 -14.97
CA LEU A 384 -53.04 60.90 -15.55
C LEU A 384 -53.02 60.85 -17.09
N LEU A 385 -52.56 61.93 -17.72
CA LEU A 385 -52.49 62.06 -19.19
C LEU A 385 -51.30 61.30 -19.78
N LYS A 386 -50.20 61.13 -19.02
CA LYS A 386 -49.06 60.30 -19.40
C LYS A 386 -49.44 58.82 -19.37
N GLU A 387 -50.05 58.37 -18.28
CA GLU A 387 -50.63 57.02 -18.12
C GLU A 387 -51.61 56.71 -19.25
N GLU A 388 -52.57 57.60 -19.52
CA GLU A 388 -53.58 57.38 -20.57
C GLU A 388 -52.96 57.35 -21.97
N LYS A 389 -51.97 58.21 -22.23
CA LYS A 389 -51.20 58.19 -23.49
C LYS A 389 -50.31 56.96 -23.62
N GLN A 390 -49.79 56.41 -22.52
CA GLN A 390 -49.03 55.16 -22.49
C GLN A 390 -49.95 53.96 -22.69
N ARG A 391 -51.09 53.88 -21.99
CA ARG A 391 -52.15 52.89 -22.19
C ARG A 391 -52.62 52.87 -23.65
N ALA A 392 -52.97 54.03 -24.21
CA ALA A 392 -53.42 54.15 -25.60
C ALA A 392 -52.31 53.90 -26.63
N LYS A 393 -51.03 53.96 -26.23
CA LYS A 393 -49.89 53.49 -27.04
C LYS A 393 -49.78 51.96 -26.98
N LEU A 394 -49.85 51.36 -25.79
CA LEU A 394 -49.81 49.91 -25.57
C LEU A 394 -50.97 49.21 -26.29
N GLN A 395 -52.20 49.71 -26.17
CA GLN A 395 -53.38 49.20 -26.88
C GLN A 395 -53.27 49.29 -28.42
N LYS A 396 -52.33 50.11 -28.93
CA LYS A 396 -52.01 50.22 -30.38
C LYS A 396 -50.69 49.53 -30.77
N MET A 397 -49.95 48.99 -29.80
CA MET A 397 -48.72 48.22 -29.99
C MET A 397 -48.97 46.73 -29.80
N LEU A 398 -49.82 46.32 -28.85
CA LEU A 398 -50.16 44.92 -28.59
C LEU A 398 -50.70 44.21 -29.86
N PRO A 399 -51.77 44.69 -30.54
CA PRO A 399 -52.21 44.10 -31.81
C PRO A 399 -51.17 44.13 -32.95
N LYS A 400 -50.15 44.99 -32.86
CA LYS A 400 -49.06 45.01 -33.85
C LYS A 400 -48.00 43.96 -33.54
N LEU A 401 -47.62 43.83 -32.28
CA LEU A 401 -46.74 42.75 -31.81
C LEU A 401 -47.40 41.39 -32.01
N GLU A 402 -48.72 41.29 -31.87
CA GLU A 402 -49.51 40.07 -32.14
C GLU A 402 -49.45 39.68 -33.62
N GLU A 403 -49.72 40.59 -34.55
CA GLU A 403 -49.63 40.29 -35.99
C GLU A 403 -48.16 40.07 -36.45
N GLU A 404 -47.20 40.79 -35.87
CA GLU A 404 -45.76 40.61 -36.13
C GLU A 404 -45.25 39.24 -35.62
N LEU A 405 -45.71 38.80 -34.45
CA LEU A 405 -45.44 37.46 -33.91
C LEU A 405 -46.13 36.37 -34.72
N LYS A 406 -47.41 36.55 -35.04
CA LYS A 406 -48.20 35.63 -35.88
C LYS A 406 -47.53 35.39 -37.23
N MET A 407 -47.04 36.43 -37.89
CA MET A 407 -46.28 36.27 -39.14
C MET A 407 -44.95 35.52 -38.95
N ARG A 408 -44.17 35.81 -37.88
CA ARG A 408 -42.93 35.07 -37.59
C ARG A 408 -43.21 33.60 -37.28
N ILE A 409 -44.18 33.33 -36.40
CA ILE A 409 -44.54 31.97 -35.96
C ILE A 409 -45.06 31.17 -37.15
N SER A 410 -46.05 31.66 -37.91
CA SER A 410 -46.58 30.91 -39.05
C SER A 410 -45.58 30.74 -40.21
N ALA A 411 -44.56 31.59 -40.33
CA ALA A 411 -43.45 31.34 -41.26
C ALA A 411 -42.53 30.22 -40.75
N TRP A 412 -42.21 30.22 -39.44
CA TRP A 412 -41.40 29.18 -38.81
C TRP A 412 -42.10 27.82 -38.77
N GLU A 413 -43.41 27.77 -38.47
CA GLU A 413 -44.22 26.53 -38.48
C GLU A 413 -44.26 25.89 -39.88
N GLN A 414 -44.19 26.71 -40.95
CA GLN A 414 -44.07 26.26 -42.35
C GLN A 414 -42.66 25.81 -42.74
N GLU A 415 -41.61 26.31 -42.06
CA GLU A 415 -40.21 25.97 -42.35
C GLU A 415 -39.74 24.72 -41.58
N GLN A 416 -40.31 24.44 -40.40
CA GLN A 416 -39.91 23.33 -39.53
C GLN A 416 -40.93 22.17 -39.43
N GLU A 417 -42.11 22.31 -40.04
CA GLU A 417 -43.24 21.35 -39.95
C GLU A 417 -43.64 20.99 -38.49
N GLN A 418 -43.44 21.93 -37.55
CA GLN A 418 -43.76 21.78 -36.12
C GLN A 418 -44.58 22.98 -35.63
N GLU A 419 -45.44 22.77 -34.63
CA GLU A 419 -46.31 23.81 -34.07
C GLU A 419 -45.64 24.54 -32.89
N PHE A 420 -45.84 25.86 -32.75
CA PHE A 420 -45.17 26.66 -31.73
C PHE A 420 -45.98 26.78 -30.42
N PHE A 421 -45.51 26.13 -29.36
CA PHE A 421 -46.15 26.09 -28.05
C PHE A 421 -45.49 27.02 -27.02
N VAL A 422 -46.32 27.64 -26.17
CA VAL A 422 -45.95 28.46 -25.02
C VAL A 422 -46.77 27.94 -23.83
N ASN A 423 -46.13 27.29 -22.85
CA ASN A 423 -46.81 26.59 -21.75
C ASN A 423 -47.91 25.62 -22.23
N GLU A 424 -47.59 24.71 -23.16
CA GLU A 424 -48.51 23.70 -23.75
C GLU A 424 -49.72 24.25 -24.55
N LYS A 425 -49.85 25.57 -24.72
CA LYS A 425 -50.84 26.20 -25.61
C LYS A 425 -50.17 26.84 -26.82
N LYS A 426 -50.86 26.92 -27.96
CA LYS A 426 -50.36 27.74 -29.08
C LYS A 426 -50.37 29.21 -28.67
N PHE A 427 -49.35 29.96 -29.07
CA PHE A 427 -49.22 31.36 -28.62
C PHE A 427 -50.46 32.21 -28.96
N MET A 428 -51.05 32.03 -30.14
CA MET A 428 -52.25 32.77 -30.56
C MET A 428 -53.50 32.43 -29.72
N ASP A 429 -53.66 31.17 -29.32
CA ASP A 429 -54.78 30.74 -28.46
C ASP A 429 -54.64 31.32 -27.05
N TYR A 430 -53.41 31.34 -26.51
CA TYR A 430 -53.11 32.00 -25.24
C TYR A 430 -53.35 33.52 -25.32
N VAL A 431 -52.93 34.20 -26.39
CA VAL A 431 -53.23 35.63 -26.62
C VAL A 431 -54.74 35.88 -26.67
N ALA A 432 -55.49 35.03 -27.38
CA ALA A 432 -56.95 35.15 -27.45
C ALA A 432 -57.62 34.94 -26.08
N GLU A 433 -57.18 33.94 -25.31
CA GLU A 433 -57.64 33.69 -23.93
C GLU A 433 -57.33 34.88 -22.98
N GLN A 434 -56.17 35.52 -23.13
CA GLN A 434 -55.82 36.73 -22.37
C GLN A 434 -56.73 37.93 -22.74
N TRP A 435 -56.98 38.18 -24.03
CA TRP A 435 -57.90 39.23 -24.45
C TRP A 435 -59.35 38.94 -24.02
N GLU A 436 -59.82 37.70 -24.18
CA GLU A 436 -61.18 37.29 -23.79
C GLU A 436 -61.38 37.39 -22.28
N THR A 437 -60.44 36.92 -21.46
CA THR A 437 -60.53 37.08 -19.99
C THR A 437 -60.51 38.55 -19.55
N PHE A 438 -59.74 39.41 -20.22
CA PHE A 438 -59.78 40.86 -20.00
C PHE A 438 -61.15 41.48 -20.40
N HIS A 439 -61.71 41.08 -21.53
CA HIS A 439 -63.03 41.54 -21.98
C HIS A 439 -64.16 41.06 -21.04
N GLN A 440 -64.12 39.81 -20.59
CA GLN A 440 -65.02 39.28 -19.58
C GLN A 440 -64.86 39.97 -18.23
N GLU A 441 -63.64 40.28 -17.78
CA GLU A 441 -63.41 41.07 -16.57
C GLU A 441 -64.02 42.48 -16.72
N LYS A 442 -63.87 43.15 -17.87
CA LYS A 442 -64.46 44.47 -18.11
C LYS A 442 -65.98 44.46 -18.22
N GLU A 443 -66.58 43.46 -18.85
CA GLU A 443 -68.05 43.32 -18.88
C GLU A 443 -68.59 42.95 -17.49
N ARG A 444 -67.90 42.09 -16.72
CA ARG A 444 -68.24 41.82 -15.32
C ARG A 444 -68.13 43.08 -14.47
N GLU A 445 -67.07 43.87 -14.61
CA GLU A 445 -66.88 45.14 -13.89
C GLU A 445 -67.97 46.17 -14.23
N LYS A 446 -68.39 46.22 -15.50
CA LYS A 446 -69.50 47.04 -16.01
C LYS A 446 -70.85 46.56 -15.51
N GLN A 447 -71.08 45.24 -15.43
CA GLN A 447 -72.26 44.66 -14.78
C GLN A 447 -72.27 44.97 -13.28
N ASP A 448 -71.13 44.86 -12.58
CA ASP A 448 -70.96 45.23 -11.18
C ASP A 448 -71.27 46.71 -10.94
N ARG A 449 -70.79 47.60 -11.81
CA ARG A 449 -71.11 49.04 -11.78
C ARG A 449 -72.60 49.28 -12.02
N LEU A 450 -73.24 48.54 -12.92
CA LEU A 450 -74.68 48.63 -13.19
C LEU A 450 -75.52 48.09 -12.03
N MET A 451 -75.15 46.94 -11.45
CA MET A 451 -75.81 46.35 -10.28
C MET A 451 -75.63 47.21 -9.04
N LYS A 452 -74.45 47.81 -8.81
CA LYS A 452 -74.25 48.80 -7.75
C LYS A 452 -75.12 50.05 -7.95
N LYS A 453 -75.29 50.51 -9.19
CA LYS A 453 -76.20 51.62 -9.52
C LYS A 453 -77.68 51.24 -9.37
N ASN A 454 -78.09 50.03 -9.75
CA ASN A 454 -79.47 49.56 -9.61
C ASN A 454 -79.82 49.32 -8.15
N ARG A 455 -78.89 48.74 -7.38
CA ARG A 455 -79.00 48.59 -5.93
C ARG A 455 -79.04 49.94 -5.21
N GLN A 456 -78.24 50.93 -5.63
CA GLN A 456 -78.37 52.30 -5.11
C GLN A 456 -79.74 52.91 -5.41
N LEU A 457 -80.30 52.65 -6.59
CA LEU A 457 -81.65 53.08 -6.95
C LEU A 457 -82.73 52.35 -6.12
N GLU A 458 -82.58 51.05 -5.89
CA GLU A 458 -83.44 50.24 -5.02
C GLU A 458 -83.37 50.70 -3.56
N GLU A 459 -82.17 51.01 -3.04
CA GLU A 459 -81.95 51.55 -1.71
C GLU A 459 -82.55 52.98 -1.58
N GLU A 460 -82.41 53.85 -2.61
CA GLU A 460 -83.06 55.17 -2.68
C GLU A 460 -84.61 55.07 -2.78
N ILE A 461 -85.15 54.01 -3.40
CA ILE A 461 -86.60 53.74 -3.47
C ILE A 461 -87.14 53.15 -2.16
N HIS A 462 -86.40 52.26 -1.51
CA HIS A 462 -86.87 51.53 -0.33
C HIS A 462 -86.74 52.33 0.98
N TYR A 463 -85.68 53.13 1.13
CA TYR A 463 -85.47 53.98 2.32
C TYR A 463 -85.80 55.46 2.10
N GLY A 464 -86.13 55.85 0.86
CA GLY A 464 -86.37 57.23 0.47
C GLY A 464 -85.08 58.01 0.19
N SER A 465 -85.14 58.95 -0.74
CA SER A 465 -83.98 59.72 -1.16
C SER A 465 -83.50 60.70 -0.07
N ALA A 466 -82.29 60.48 0.43
CA ALA A 466 -81.66 61.36 1.41
C ALA A 466 -81.47 62.79 0.85
N PRO A 467 -81.92 63.86 1.54
CA PRO A 467 -81.93 65.21 0.96
C PRO A 467 -80.54 65.79 0.67
N LYS A 468 -80.16 65.88 -0.61
CA LYS A 468 -78.98 66.63 -1.06
C LYS A 468 -79.26 68.14 -0.96
N THR A 469 -78.79 68.76 0.13
CA THR A 469 -78.94 70.20 0.39
C THR A 469 -78.23 71.06 -0.66
N PRO A 470 -78.92 71.98 -1.37
CA PRO A 470 -78.29 72.87 -2.35
C PRO A 470 -77.62 74.06 -1.66
N ASN A 471 -76.29 74.13 -1.67
CA ASN A 471 -75.56 75.26 -1.10
C ASN A 471 -75.61 76.50 -2.03
N LYS A 472 -75.69 77.72 -1.45
CA LYS A 472 -76.09 78.94 -2.17
C LYS A 472 -74.94 79.66 -2.88
N ARG A 473 -75.30 80.36 -3.97
CA ARG A 473 -74.44 81.27 -4.76
C ARG A 473 -73.83 82.41 -3.93
N ARG A 474 -72.71 82.95 -4.42
CA ARG A 474 -72.60 84.41 -4.64
C ARG A 474 -72.29 84.70 -6.12
N MET A 475 -72.69 85.88 -6.57
CA MET A 475 -72.63 86.33 -7.97
C MET A 475 -71.69 87.53 -8.10
N ILE A 476 -71.14 87.74 -9.28
CA ILE A 476 -71.03 89.03 -10.01
C ILE A 476 -70.56 88.73 -11.44
N ALA A 477 -71.00 89.51 -12.42
CA ALA A 477 -70.59 89.45 -13.84
C ALA A 477 -70.37 90.87 -14.38
N PRO A 478 -69.47 91.05 -15.36
CA PRO A 478 -69.89 91.40 -16.72
C PRO A 478 -69.00 90.78 -17.85
N SER A 479 -69.32 90.83 -19.15
CA SER A 479 -70.62 90.82 -19.87
C SER A 479 -70.42 90.76 -21.39
N THR A 480 -71.24 89.98 -22.12
CA THR A 480 -71.54 90.10 -23.59
C THR A 480 -70.39 89.91 -24.62
N PRO A 481 -70.66 89.74 -25.95
CA PRO A 481 -71.67 88.84 -26.53
C PRO A 481 -71.23 88.06 -27.82
N SER A 482 -72.00 87.02 -28.15
CA SER A 482 -72.40 86.58 -29.51
C SER A 482 -71.36 86.14 -30.59
N LYS A 483 -71.53 84.91 -31.09
CA LYS A 483 -71.98 84.63 -32.48
C LYS A 483 -72.40 83.16 -32.68
N CYS A 484 -73.45 82.93 -33.47
CA CYS A 484 -73.97 81.59 -33.82
C CYS A 484 -74.02 81.41 -35.35
N ARG A 485 -73.53 80.26 -35.86
CA ARG A 485 -73.82 79.60 -37.17
C ARG A 485 -72.78 78.49 -37.43
N LYS A 486 -73.03 77.41 -38.18
CA LYS A 486 -74.26 76.86 -38.80
C LYS A 486 -74.09 75.32 -38.94
N LEU A 487 -75.15 74.59 -39.25
CA LEU A 487 -75.14 73.13 -39.54
C LEU A 487 -74.82 72.82 -41.02
N ASN A 488 -74.72 71.50 -41.31
CA ASN A 488 -74.52 70.79 -42.59
C ASN A 488 -73.04 70.60 -43.01
N GLY A 489 -72.64 69.50 -43.67
CA GLY A 489 -73.37 68.24 -43.96
C GLY A 489 -72.86 67.50 -45.22
N THR A 490 -72.90 66.16 -45.18
CA THR A 490 -72.90 65.23 -46.35
C THR A 490 -71.60 65.07 -47.20
N SER A 491 -70.80 64.06 -46.84
CA SER A 491 -70.41 62.86 -47.65
C SER A 491 -69.78 62.90 -49.08
N ILE A 492 -69.26 61.71 -49.43
CA ILE A 492 -68.97 61.06 -50.75
C ILE A 492 -67.67 61.31 -51.58
N SER A 493 -66.96 60.18 -51.82
CA SER A 493 -66.33 59.66 -53.07
C SER A 493 -64.97 60.11 -53.66
N SER A 494 -64.19 59.06 -53.99
CA SER A 494 -63.43 58.76 -55.24
C SER A 494 -62.07 59.40 -55.62
N SER A 495 -61.00 58.62 -55.38
CA SER A 495 -60.15 57.91 -56.38
C SER A 495 -59.31 58.60 -57.48
N SER A 496 -58.07 58.08 -57.62
CA SER A 496 -57.27 57.82 -58.86
C SER A 496 -56.24 58.82 -59.43
N ASN A 497 -54.96 58.40 -59.36
CA ASN A 497 -53.88 58.37 -60.39
C ASN A 497 -53.82 59.48 -61.48
N SER A 498 -52.66 60.11 -61.77
CA SER A 498 -51.61 59.46 -62.61
C SER A 498 -50.33 60.30 -62.88
N THR A 499 -49.18 59.63 -62.68
CA THR A 499 -47.93 59.48 -63.49
C THR A 499 -47.47 60.46 -64.62
N LEU A 500 -46.12 60.61 -64.72
CA LEU A 500 -45.27 61.05 -65.88
C LEU A 500 -45.18 62.58 -66.16
N ARG A 501 -44.11 63.18 -66.74
CA ARG A 501 -42.78 62.68 -67.23
C ARG A 501 -41.73 63.80 -67.39
N SER A 502 -40.45 63.37 -67.53
CA SER A 502 -39.41 63.91 -68.45
C SER A 502 -38.63 65.20 -68.08
N ALA A 503 -37.37 65.44 -68.50
CA ALA A 503 -36.16 64.60 -68.76
C ALA A 503 -34.98 65.53 -69.15
N PHE A 504 -33.72 65.07 -69.02
CA PHE A 504 -32.48 65.36 -69.80
C PHE A 504 -31.29 64.94 -68.89
N SER A 505 -30.60 63.81 -69.08
CA SER A 505 -29.70 63.35 -70.17
C SER A 505 -28.24 63.80 -69.98
N GLY A 506 -27.29 62.85 -70.08
CA GLY A 506 -25.84 63.01 -69.82
C GLY A 506 -25.23 61.72 -69.27
N THR A 507 -24.03 61.31 -69.71
CA THR A 507 -23.60 59.90 -69.66
C THR A 507 -22.07 59.71 -69.50
N ILE A 508 -21.64 58.48 -69.16
CA ILE A 508 -20.30 57.86 -69.37
C ILE A 508 -19.20 58.02 -68.26
N CYS A 509 -19.10 56.97 -67.44
CA CYS A 509 -17.95 56.09 -67.16
C CYS A 509 -16.53 56.57 -66.72
N HIS A 510 -16.11 56.02 -65.56
CA HIS A 510 -14.79 55.46 -65.17
C HIS A 510 -13.53 56.35 -64.95
N SER A 511 -12.68 55.89 -64.01
CA SER A 511 -11.39 56.46 -63.54
C SER A 511 -10.17 55.82 -64.22
N PRO A 512 -8.90 56.31 -64.11
CA PRO A 512 -8.06 55.93 -62.93
C PRO A 512 -6.80 56.80 -62.55
N VAL A 513 -6.25 56.57 -61.34
CA VAL A 513 -4.80 56.39 -60.99
C VAL A 513 -3.74 57.56 -60.99
N SER A 514 -3.05 57.70 -59.83
CA SER A 514 -1.64 58.17 -59.58
C SER A 514 -1.24 59.66 -59.77
N ARG A 515 -0.18 60.22 -59.10
CA ARG A 515 0.75 59.71 -58.04
C ARG A 515 1.28 60.86 -57.10
N PRO A 516 1.85 60.58 -55.90
CA PRO A 516 2.24 61.61 -54.91
C PRO A 516 3.74 61.63 -54.48
N PRO A 517 4.23 62.77 -53.93
CA PRO A 517 5.42 62.86 -53.07
C PRO A 517 5.07 63.22 -51.59
N ILE A 518 5.98 63.18 -50.60
CA ILE A 518 6.81 62.05 -50.10
C ILE A 518 7.39 62.40 -48.70
N CYS A 519 7.34 61.45 -47.73
CA CYS A 519 8.08 61.44 -46.43
C CYS A 519 7.81 62.57 -45.40
N ALA A 520 8.11 62.44 -44.09
CA ALA A 520 8.41 61.30 -43.18
C ALA A 520 8.13 61.76 -41.71
N GLY A 521 8.04 60.92 -40.66
CA GLY A 521 8.33 59.48 -40.55
C GLY A 521 7.57 58.77 -39.39
N LYS A 522 8.04 57.58 -39.00
CA LYS A 522 7.39 56.52 -38.20
C LYS A 522 8.42 55.85 -37.25
N PRO A 523 8.10 54.80 -36.45
CA PRO A 523 6.96 54.55 -35.56
C PRO A 523 7.42 53.92 -34.20
N GLY A 524 6.52 53.31 -33.41
CA GLY A 524 6.87 52.13 -32.59
C GLY A 524 6.18 52.02 -31.23
N LEU A 525 5.34 51.00 -31.04
CA LEU A 525 4.75 50.60 -29.75
C LEU A 525 5.38 49.27 -29.28
N PRO A 526 5.21 48.84 -28.01
CA PRO A 526 4.08 47.94 -27.73
C PRO A 526 3.38 48.13 -26.37
N SER A 527 2.28 47.38 -26.19
CA SER A 527 1.37 47.40 -25.03
C SER A 527 1.88 46.58 -23.83
N ARG A 528 1.48 46.97 -22.60
CA ARG A 528 1.24 46.05 -21.48
C ARG A 528 0.26 46.63 -20.44
N THR A 529 -0.59 45.76 -19.91
CA THR A 529 -1.42 45.92 -18.70
C THR A 529 -0.76 45.13 -17.53
N PRO A 530 -1.33 44.91 -16.30
CA PRO A 530 -2.63 45.31 -15.75
C PRO A 530 -2.62 45.77 -14.25
N THR A 531 -3.82 45.86 -13.66
CA THR A 531 -4.24 45.78 -12.22
C THR A 531 -3.31 46.16 -11.05
N ARG A 532 -3.79 47.06 -10.18
CA ARG A 532 -4.16 46.73 -8.77
C ARG A 532 -5.07 47.78 -8.11
N VAL A 533 -5.86 47.38 -7.12
CA VAL A 533 -6.82 48.21 -6.37
C VAL A 533 -6.65 47.98 -4.85
N PHE A 534 -6.85 49.05 -4.07
CA PHE A 534 -7.05 49.19 -2.60
C PHE A 534 -7.46 47.91 -1.82
N LYS A 535 -7.09 47.74 -0.54
CA LYS A 535 -7.49 48.61 0.61
C LYS A 535 -6.55 48.55 1.83
N THR A 536 -6.82 49.44 2.79
CA THR A 536 -6.11 49.66 4.08
C THR A 536 -7.07 49.41 5.29
N PRO A 537 -6.82 49.79 6.56
CA PRO A 537 -6.46 48.77 7.57
C PRO A 537 -7.19 48.81 8.94
N GLN A 538 -6.97 47.75 9.73
CA GLN A 538 -6.98 47.61 11.21
C GLN A 538 -8.02 48.30 12.12
N THR A 539 -8.52 47.52 13.09
CA THR A 539 -9.00 47.96 14.42
C THR A 539 -8.30 47.17 15.54
N LYS A 540 -8.41 47.61 16.81
CA LYS A 540 -7.61 47.14 17.97
C LYS A 540 -8.46 46.91 19.24
N ARG A 541 -8.02 45.98 20.11
CA ARG A 541 -8.41 45.79 21.55
C ARG A 541 -9.88 45.33 21.78
N LEU A 542 -10.35 44.76 22.91
CA LEU A 542 -9.85 44.21 24.21
C LEU A 542 -10.95 43.21 24.74
N GLU A 543 -10.91 42.42 25.83
CA GLU A 543 -9.97 42.00 26.91
C GLU A 543 -10.50 40.70 27.60
N LYS A 544 -9.64 39.95 28.33
CA LYS A 544 -10.00 38.93 29.38
C LYS A 544 -10.78 37.67 28.89
N ASN A 545 -10.84 36.54 29.62
CA ASN A 545 -10.42 36.21 31.00
C ASN A 545 -9.85 34.77 31.14
N LYS A 546 -9.25 34.52 32.32
CA LYS A 546 -8.58 33.31 32.84
C LYS A 546 -9.40 32.00 32.85
N GLU A 547 -8.72 30.84 32.90
CA GLU A 547 -8.79 29.92 34.06
C GLU A 547 -7.65 28.86 34.19
N ASN A 548 -7.46 28.40 35.43
CA ASN A 548 -6.64 27.33 36.06
C ASN A 548 -5.97 26.22 35.19
N MET A 549 -4.64 25.98 35.32
CA MET A 549 -3.95 24.97 36.19
C MET A 549 -3.42 23.75 35.38
N LEU A 550 -2.36 23.01 35.75
CA LEU A 550 -1.39 23.09 36.86
C LEU A 550 -0.02 22.52 36.38
N GLN A 551 1.10 22.91 37.00
CA GLN A 551 2.42 22.25 36.86
C GLN A 551 2.72 21.41 38.10
N LEU A 552 3.43 20.29 37.96
CA LEU A 552 4.31 19.79 39.02
C LEU A 552 5.40 18.83 38.50
N ASN A 553 6.51 18.85 39.22
CA ASN A 553 7.76 18.11 38.96
C ASN A 553 7.56 16.59 39.11
N GLY A 554 8.40 15.69 38.58
CA GLY A 554 9.76 15.88 38.07
C GLY A 554 10.81 15.44 39.10
N THR A 555 11.43 14.28 38.91
CA THR A 555 12.61 13.81 39.64
C THR A 555 13.33 12.77 38.80
N ALA A 556 14.65 12.88 38.68
CA ALA A 556 15.52 11.84 38.14
C ALA A 556 16.54 11.44 39.20
N MET A 557 16.81 10.15 39.36
CA MET A 557 17.91 9.63 40.17
C MET A 557 18.55 8.43 39.49
N SER A 558 19.84 8.22 39.76
CA SER A 558 20.71 7.23 39.13
C SER A 558 21.28 6.28 40.19
N GLY A 559 21.56 5.04 39.78
CA GLY A 559 22.56 4.20 40.46
C GLY A 559 22.12 2.77 40.78
N GLY A 560 23.10 1.87 40.80
CA GLY A 560 23.03 0.59 41.52
C GLY A 560 22.86 -0.67 40.67
N CYS A 561 23.98 -1.25 40.21
CA CYS A 561 23.98 -2.64 39.74
C CYS A 561 23.85 -3.61 40.91
N TYR A 562 22.92 -4.57 40.84
CA TYR A 562 22.94 -5.78 41.67
C TYR A 562 22.66 -7.01 40.80
N LEU A 563 23.68 -7.87 40.63
CA LEU A 563 23.65 -9.02 39.75
C LEU A 563 23.18 -10.28 40.50
N THR A 564 21.88 -10.56 40.48
CA THR A 564 21.32 -11.79 41.08
C THR A 564 21.27 -12.94 40.06
N LYS A 565 22.15 -13.94 40.23
CA LYS A 565 22.16 -15.16 39.40
C LYS A 565 20.85 -15.95 39.54
N PRO A 566 20.20 -16.35 38.43
CA PRO A 566 19.34 -17.54 38.41
C PRO A 566 20.21 -18.80 38.48
N ALA A 567 19.67 -19.89 39.03
CA ALA A 567 20.36 -21.18 39.07
C ALA A 567 20.32 -21.90 37.71
N GLN A 568 21.36 -22.67 37.39
CA GLN A 568 21.36 -23.58 36.24
C GLN A 568 20.20 -24.60 36.39
N ARG A 569 19.24 -24.54 35.47
CA ARG A 569 18.29 -25.63 35.23
C ARG A 569 18.68 -26.26 33.90
N ASN A 570 19.12 -27.52 33.94
CA ASN A 570 19.34 -28.31 32.75
C ASN A 570 17.97 -28.62 32.13
N ILE A 571 17.58 -27.88 31.09
CA ILE A 571 16.41 -28.18 30.27
C ILE A 571 16.86 -29.15 29.17
N SER A 572 16.10 -30.23 28.98
CA SER A 572 16.41 -31.23 27.95
C SER A 572 16.08 -30.67 26.56
N ILE A 573 17.07 -30.64 25.67
CA ILE A 573 16.97 -30.09 24.30
C ILE A 573 15.85 -30.78 23.50
N ASN A 574 15.60 -32.08 23.77
CA ASN A 574 14.53 -32.87 23.14
C ASN A 574 13.13 -32.26 23.31
N SER A 575 12.90 -31.42 24.32
CA SER A 575 11.60 -30.75 24.51
C SER A 575 11.31 -29.69 23.43
N VAL A 576 12.34 -29.03 22.88
CA VAL A 576 12.15 -27.91 21.94
C VAL A 576 11.96 -28.41 20.50
N ALA A 577 12.69 -29.46 20.10
CA ALA A 577 12.57 -30.09 18.78
C ALA A 577 11.16 -30.61 18.45
N SER A 578 10.41 -31.04 19.48
CA SER A 578 9.00 -31.41 19.35
C SER A 578 8.13 -30.22 18.88
N THR A 579 8.45 -28.99 19.29
CA THR A 579 7.67 -27.78 18.96
C THR A 579 7.88 -27.34 17.50
N TYR A 580 9.11 -27.35 16.99
CA TYR A 580 9.37 -27.04 15.57
C TYR A 580 8.71 -28.06 14.63
N SER A 581 8.69 -29.34 15.02
CA SER A 581 8.02 -30.41 14.28
C SER A 581 6.50 -30.17 14.15
N GLU A 582 5.86 -29.58 15.16
CA GLU A 582 4.45 -29.19 15.08
C GLU A 582 4.25 -27.90 14.28
N PHE A 583 5.17 -26.93 14.37
CA PHE A 583 5.14 -25.68 13.59
C PHE A 583 5.27 -25.91 12.07
N ALA A 584 6.22 -26.74 11.62
CA ALA A 584 6.34 -27.11 10.21
C ALA A 584 5.07 -27.80 9.67
N ARG A 585 4.39 -28.56 10.52
CA ARG A 585 3.09 -29.19 10.24
C ARG A 585 1.92 -28.18 10.23
N GLU A 586 2.04 -27.03 10.89
CA GLU A 586 1.05 -25.93 10.82
C GLU A 586 1.23 -25.04 9.59
N LEU A 587 2.47 -24.67 9.23
CA LEU A 587 2.76 -24.04 7.93
C LEU A 587 2.20 -24.90 6.78
N SER A 588 2.46 -26.21 6.82
CA SER A 588 1.93 -27.19 5.86
C SER A 588 0.40 -27.29 5.82
N LYS A 589 -0.32 -26.87 6.87
CA LYS A 589 -1.78 -26.81 6.90
C LYS A 589 -2.31 -25.49 6.35
N ALA A 590 -1.66 -24.36 6.68
CA ALA A 590 -2.03 -23.03 6.16
C ALA A 590 -1.99 -23.01 4.62
N THR A 591 -0.94 -23.58 4.01
CA THR A 591 -0.82 -23.69 2.54
C THR A 591 -1.90 -24.56 1.91
N ARG A 592 -2.59 -25.44 2.68
CA ARG A 592 -3.66 -26.32 2.19
C ARG A 592 -5.07 -25.78 2.38
N SER A 593 -5.27 -24.67 3.10
CA SER A 593 -6.61 -24.17 3.40
C SER A 593 -7.23 -23.29 2.30
N ASN A 594 -6.56 -23.12 1.14
CA ASN A 594 -6.94 -22.12 0.14
C ASN A 594 -6.96 -22.62 -1.32
N THR A 595 -7.31 -23.90 -1.54
CA THR A 595 -7.64 -24.43 -2.87
C THR A 595 -8.91 -25.28 -2.80
N ASN A 596 -10.03 -24.74 -3.29
CA ASN A 596 -11.32 -25.43 -3.36
C ASN A 596 -11.70 -25.66 -4.84
N PRO A 597 -11.30 -26.78 -5.47
CA PRO A 597 -11.51 -27.00 -6.89
C PRO A 597 -12.98 -27.34 -7.19
N HIS A 598 -13.68 -26.41 -7.83
CA HIS A 598 -15.04 -26.66 -8.33
C HIS A 598 -15.02 -27.74 -9.43
N ILE A 599 -15.48 -28.95 -9.11
CA ILE A 599 -15.59 -30.05 -10.08
C ILE A 599 -16.77 -29.78 -11.01
N LEU A 600 -16.49 -29.37 -12.25
CA LEU A 600 -17.48 -29.30 -13.33
C LEU A 600 -17.55 -30.65 -14.06
N ASN A 601 -18.58 -31.44 -13.76
CA ASN A 601 -18.89 -32.65 -14.52
C ASN A 601 -19.21 -32.29 -15.98
N SER A 602 -18.46 -32.86 -16.93
CA SER A 602 -18.72 -32.75 -18.37
C SER A 602 -18.90 -34.14 -18.97
N THR A 603 -20.15 -34.51 -19.26
CA THR A 603 -20.49 -35.83 -19.79
C THR A 603 -20.24 -35.87 -21.31
N ILE A 604 -19.33 -36.72 -21.77
CA ILE A 604 -19.17 -37.03 -23.20
C ILE A 604 -19.46 -38.52 -23.42
N THR A 605 -20.61 -38.80 -24.03
CA THR A 605 -21.00 -40.13 -24.50
C THR A 605 -20.53 -40.34 -25.94
N HIS A 606 -19.68 -41.34 -26.17
CA HIS A 606 -19.44 -41.88 -27.52
C HIS A 606 -20.23 -43.18 -27.72
N PRO A 607 -21.07 -43.29 -28.76
CA PRO A 607 -21.61 -44.58 -29.21
C PRO A 607 -20.55 -45.36 -30.00
N PRO A 608 -20.65 -46.70 -30.08
CA PRO A 608 -19.70 -47.51 -30.85
C PRO A 608 -20.06 -47.57 -32.35
N PHE A 609 -19.06 -47.38 -33.21
CA PHE A 609 -18.74 -48.22 -34.37
C PHE A 609 -17.34 -47.89 -34.90
#